data_AF-A0A1Y4JZL0-F1
#
_entry.id   AF-A0A1Y4JZL0-F1
#
_cell.length_a   1.000
_cell.length_b   1.000
_cell.length_c   1.000
_cell.angle_alpha   90.00
_cell.angle_beta   90.00
_cell.angle_gamma   90.00
#
_symmetry.space_group_name_H-M   'P 1'
#
loop_
_entity.id
_entity.type
_entity.pdbx_description
1 polymer ?
#
loop_
_entity_poly.entity_id
_entity_poly.type
_entity_poly.pdbx_seq_one_letter_code
_entity_poly.pdbx_strand_id
1 'polypeptide(L)'
;CIQCGDWRGIDVVGSVTAQKGQWATITGTYTIPNDADMSYVGCFIETAWAATPDPTNDLFDFYVDDVSVTVEAEEPGYGIIVNGGFENGSEPWAVQEASTLEIVTEEAFSGSYSAKISDRTNTASGPKQVLTGQLIQGQKVQVSAKVKYNDGPASKTFNFCIQCGDWRGIDVVGSVTAQKGQW
;
A
#
# COMPACT_ATOMS: atom_id res chain seq x y z
N CYS A 1 -2.81 -21.11 9.36
CA CYS A 1 -2.41 -20.66 10.71
C CYS A 1 -1.28 -19.63 10.60
N ILE A 2 -1.12 -18.77 11.61
CA ILE A 2 0.04 -17.88 11.81
C ILE A 2 0.72 -18.26 13.11
N GLN A 3 2.04 -18.34 13.10
CA GLN A 3 2.86 -18.60 14.29
C GLN A 3 3.76 -17.41 14.58
N CYS A 4 3.69 -16.89 15.80
CA CYS A 4 4.62 -15.93 16.36
C CYS A 4 5.37 -16.57 17.55
N GLY A 5 6.70 -16.65 17.48
CA GLY A 5 7.51 -17.31 18.51
C GLY A 5 7.38 -18.84 18.50
N ASP A 6 7.26 -19.47 19.67
CA ASP A 6 7.16 -20.92 19.81
C ASP A 6 5.77 -21.47 19.41
N TRP A 7 5.54 -22.77 19.62
CA TRP A 7 4.29 -23.44 19.26
C TRP A 7 3.05 -22.90 19.99
N ARG A 8 3.21 -22.10 21.05
CA ARG A 8 2.10 -21.49 21.79
C ARG A 8 1.56 -20.24 21.12
N GLY A 9 2.30 -19.62 20.21
CA GLY A 9 1.85 -18.45 19.46
C GLY A 9 1.17 -18.78 18.14
N ILE A 10 0.58 -19.98 18.02
CA ILE A 10 -0.14 -20.41 16.81
C ILE A 10 -1.60 -19.96 16.89
N ASP A 11 -2.02 -19.16 15.91
CA ASP A 11 -3.41 -18.73 15.71
C ASP A 11 -3.99 -19.27 14.39
N VAL A 12 -5.22 -19.77 14.44
CA VAL A 12 -5.98 -20.19 13.24
C VAL A 12 -6.63 -18.96 12.62
N VAL A 13 -6.04 -18.46 11.53
CA VAL A 13 -6.49 -17.25 10.82
C VAL A 13 -7.73 -17.48 9.93
N GLY A 14 -7.92 -18.70 9.46
CA GLY A 14 -9.05 -19.07 8.61
C GLY A 14 -9.16 -20.58 8.48
N SER A 15 -10.35 -21.08 8.17
CA SER A 15 -10.61 -22.52 8.01
C SER A 15 -11.69 -22.76 6.96
N VAL A 16 -11.63 -23.90 6.27
CA VAL A 16 -12.66 -24.34 5.32
C VAL A 16 -12.87 -25.84 5.44
N THR A 17 -14.10 -26.32 5.23
CA THR A 17 -14.36 -27.75 5.01
C THR A 17 -14.33 -28.01 3.51
N ALA A 18 -13.26 -28.66 3.04
CA ALA A 18 -13.11 -29.01 1.63
C ALA A 18 -13.88 -30.29 1.26
N GLN A 19 -14.33 -30.37 0.01
CA GLN A 19 -14.88 -31.61 -0.56
C GLN A 19 -13.77 -32.39 -1.29
N LYS A 20 -13.74 -33.72 -1.10
CA LYS A 20 -12.71 -34.58 -1.71
C LYS A 20 -12.69 -34.42 -3.23
N GLY A 21 -11.51 -34.12 -3.77
CA GLY A 21 -11.29 -33.96 -5.21
C GLY A 21 -11.75 -32.61 -5.78
N GLN A 22 -12.10 -31.64 -4.93
CA GLN A 22 -12.48 -30.29 -5.32
C GLN A 22 -11.53 -29.28 -4.66
N TRP A 23 -11.30 -28.14 -5.34
CA TRP A 23 -10.60 -27.01 -4.75
C TRP A 23 -11.51 -26.30 -3.74
N ALA A 24 -10.92 -25.80 -2.66
CA ALA A 24 -11.56 -24.95 -1.67
C ALA A 24 -10.64 -23.79 -1.34
N THR A 25 -11.22 -22.61 -1.09
CA THR A 25 -10.46 -21.40 -0.74
C THR A 25 -10.51 -21.18 0.77
N ILE A 26 -9.35 -20.96 1.38
CA ILE A 26 -9.23 -20.50 2.76
C ILE A 26 -9.01 -18.99 2.72
N THR A 27 -9.85 -18.22 3.40
CA THR A 27 -9.66 -16.78 3.60
C THR A 27 -9.78 -16.43 5.07
N GLY A 28 -9.13 -15.35 5.47
CA GLY A 28 -9.14 -14.84 6.84
C GLY A 28 -8.28 -13.58 6.94
N THR A 29 -8.52 -12.78 7.98
CA THR A 29 -7.69 -11.63 8.34
C THR A 29 -7.11 -11.85 9.73
N TYR A 30 -5.91 -11.33 9.97
CA TYR A 30 -5.22 -11.47 11.24
C TYR A 30 -4.44 -10.20 11.55
N THR A 31 -4.56 -9.73 12.78
CA THR A 31 -3.78 -8.63 13.32
C THR A 31 -2.74 -9.21 14.27
N ILE A 32 -1.46 -9.03 13.96
CA ILE A 32 -0.37 -9.44 14.86
C ILE A 32 -0.49 -8.61 16.16
N PRO A 33 -0.55 -9.25 17.34
CA PRO A 33 -0.57 -8.54 18.62
C PRO A 33 0.65 -7.62 18.80
N ASN A 34 0.47 -6.45 19.41
CA ASN A 34 1.55 -5.48 19.64
C ASN A 34 2.72 -6.02 20.48
N ASP A 35 2.47 -7.05 21.28
CA ASP A 35 3.42 -7.72 22.17
C ASP A 35 3.80 -9.13 21.69
N ALA A 36 3.49 -9.47 20.43
CA ALA A 36 3.86 -10.76 19.84
C ALA A 36 5.38 -10.97 19.83
N ASP A 37 5.82 -12.21 20.10
CA ASP A 37 7.21 -12.60 19.94
C ASP A 37 7.56 -12.71 18.45
N MET A 38 8.34 -11.74 17.96
CA MET A 38 8.76 -11.63 16.56
C MET A 38 10.10 -12.33 16.28
N SER A 39 10.65 -13.10 17.23
CA SER A 39 11.89 -13.87 17.00
C SER A 39 11.75 -14.93 15.90
N TYR A 40 10.52 -15.36 15.63
CA TYR A 40 10.14 -16.19 14.50
C TYR A 40 8.70 -15.85 14.06
N VAL A 41 8.49 -15.72 12.75
CA VAL A 41 7.17 -15.52 12.14
C VAL A 41 7.01 -16.48 10.97
N GLY A 42 5.94 -17.27 10.98
CA GLY A 42 5.64 -18.22 9.90
C GLY A 42 4.15 -18.35 9.63
N CYS A 43 3.81 -18.70 8.39
CA CYS A 43 2.48 -19.13 7.99
C CYS A 43 2.53 -20.58 7.50
N PHE A 44 1.50 -21.35 7.82
CA PHE A 44 1.38 -22.75 7.37
C PHE A 44 -0.08 -23.16 7.21
N ILE A 45 -0.30 -24.20 6.42
CA ILE A 45 -1.61 -24.79 6.10
C ILE A 45 -1.60 -26.21 6.66
N GLU A 46 -2.61 -26.56 7.44
CA GLU A 46 -2.73 -27.85 8.11
C GLU A 46 -4.18 -28.35 8.12
N THR A 47 -4.37 -29.63 8.41
CA THR A 47 -5.65 -30.18 8.87
C THR A 47 -5.93 -29.70 10.31
N ALA A 48 -7.18 -29.81 10.76
CA ALA A 48 -7.52 -29.40 12.11
C ALA A 48 -6.64 -30.14 13.14
N TRP A 49 -6.05 -29.40 14.08
CA TRP A 49 -5.15 -29.99 15.05
C TRP A 49 -5.86 -31.07 15.89
N ALA A 50 -5.21 -32.22 16.02
CA ALA A 50 -5.63 -33.31 16.88
C ALA A 50 -4.47 -33.74 17.77
N ALA A 51 -4.73 -33.87 19.08
CA ALA A 51 -3.73 -34.35 20.05
C ALA A 51 -3.27 -35.78 19.76
N THR A 52 -4.10 -36.58 19.10
CA THR A 52 -3.81 -37.94 18.66
C THR A 52 -4.33 -38.08 17.24
N PRO A 53 -3.53 -37.72 16.22
CA PRO A 53 -3.99 -37.66 14.85
C PRO A 53 -4.26 -39.06 14.29
N ASP A 54 -5.36 -39.20 13.55
CA ASP A 54 -5.76 -40.42 12.87
C ASP A 54 -5.04 -40.54 11.50
N PRO A 55 -4.37 -41.68 11.22
CA PRO A 55 -3.65 -41.86 9.97
C PRO A 55 -4.47 -41.74 8.68
N THR A 56 -5.80 -41.93 8.77
CA THR A 56 -6.70 -41.88 7.61
C THR A 56 -7.42 -40.54 7.51
N ASN A 57 -7.80 -39.95 8.64
CA ASN A 57 -8.66 -38.78 8.71
C ASN A 57 -7.91 -37.46 8.93
N ASP A 58 -6.68 -37.49 9.43
CA ASP A 58 -5.89 -36.28 9.72
C ASP A 58 -4.57 -36.24 8.95
N LEU A 59 -3.94 -37.39 8.68
CA LEU A 59 -2.60 -37.52 8.10
C LEU A 59 -2.62 -37.99 6.64
N PHE A 60 -3.28 -37.24 5.77
CA PHE A 60 -3.30 -37.50 4.33
C PHE A 60 -2.58 -36.40 3.54
N ASP A 61 -2.14 -36.74 2.33
CA ASP A 61 -1.52 -35.78 1.42
C ASP A 61 -2.57 -34.79 0.89
N PHE A 62 -2.20 -33.51 0.81
CA PHE A 62 -3.02 -32.46 0.21
C PHE A 62 -2.17 -31.57 -0.70
N TYR A 63 -2.84 -30.91 -1.65
CA TYR A 63 -2.22 -29.97 -2.58
C TYR A 63 -2.59 -28.55 -2.19
N VAL A 64 -1.66 -27.61 -2.35
CA VAL A 64 -1.87 -26.17 -2.14
C VAL A 64 -1.40 -25.42 -3.38
N ASP A 65 -2.12 -24.39 -3.76
CA ASP A 65 -1.77 -23.46 -4.84
C ASP A 65 -2.34 -22.07 -4.51
N ASP A 66 -1.85 -21.03 -5.20
CA ASP A 66 -2.30 -19.63 -5.03
C ASP A 66 -2.24 -19.10 -3.57
N VAL A 67 -1.22 -19.51 -2.81
CA VAL A 67 -1.02 -19.05 -1.43
C VAL A 67 -0.58 -17.58 -1.42
N SER A 68 -1.36 -16.73 -0.76
CA SER A 68 -1.04 -15.31 -0.60
C SER A 68 -1.24 -14.85 0.86
N VAL A 69 -0.35 -13.97 1.29
CA VAL A 69 -0.49 -13.18 2.53
C VAL A 69 -0.34 -11.73 2.11
N THR A 70 -1.41 -10.95 2.25
CA THR A 70 -1.40 -9.51 1.96
C THR A 70 -1.49 -8.74 3.26
N VAL A 71 -0.69 -7.70 3.40
CA VAL A 71 -0.83 -6.74 4.49
C VAL A 71 -1.94 -5.74 4.15
N GLU A 72 -2.85 -5.51 5.08
CA GLU A 72 -3.75 -4.36 4.98
C GLU A 72 -2.89 -3.09 5.06
N ALA A 73 -3.17 -2.10 4.21
CA ALA A 73 -2.47 -0.83 4.29
C ALA A 73 -2.87 -0.13 5.59
N GLU A 74 -1.91 0.20 6.44
CA GLU A 74 -2.20 1.02 7.63
C GLU A 74 -2.80 2.35 7.19
N GLU A 75 -3.88 2.78 7.85
CA GLU A 75 -4.49 4.06 7.53
C GLU A 75 -3.67 5.23 8.11
N PRO A 76 -3.46 6.30 7.32
CA PRO A 76 -3.82 6.42 5.90
C PRO A 76 -2.90 5.61 4.97
N GLY A 77 -3.50 4.73 4.17
CA GLY A 77 -2.79 3.78 3.31
C GLY A 77 -2.10 4.43 2.11
N TYR A 78 -0.91 5.00 2.31
CA TYR A 78 -0.12 5.65 1.25
C TYR A 78 0.74 4.68 0.43
N GLY A 79 0.68 3.38 0.71
CA GLY A 79 1.50 2.37 0.06
C GLY A 79 3.00 2.64 0.27
N ILE A 80 3.77 2.70 -0.81
CA ILE A 80 5.22 2.97 -0.76
C ILE A 80 5.57 4.46 -0.60
N ILE A 81 4.57 5.37 -0.64
CA ILE A 81 4.80 6.79 -0.41
C ILE A 81 4.92 7.03 1.10
N VAL A 82 6.03 7.62 1.53
CA VAL A 82 6.23 7.99 2.94
C VAL A 82 5.61 9.37 3.19
N ASN A 83 4.93 9.60 4.31
CA ASN A 83 4.36 10.91 4.63
C ASN A 83 3.46 11.47 3.50
N GLY A 84 2.58 10.62 2.94
CA GLY A 84 1.68 10.97 1.82
C GLY A 84 0.64 12.04 2.16
N GLY A 85 0.35 12.21 3.46
CA GLY A 85 -0.57 13.22 3.99
C GLY A 85 0.11 14.52 4.39
N PHE A 86 1.44 14.61 4.35
CA PHE A 86 2.20 15.79 4.77
C PHE A 86 2.07 16.17 6.26
N GLU A 87 1.60 15.25 7.09
CA GLU A 87 1.41 15.47 8.54
C GLU A 87 2.74 15.49 9.32
N ASN A 88 3.82 14.99 8.72
CA ASN A 88 5.16 14.93 9.33
C ASN A 88 6.16 15.88 8.67
N GLY A 89 5.71 17.07 8.26
CA GLY A 89 6.53 18.06 7.58
C GLY A 89 6.76 17.73 6.10
N SER A 90 7.80 18.32 5.49
CA SER A 90 8.08 18.17 4.06
C SER A 90 8.93 16.95 3.71
N GLU A 91 9.73 16.40 4.62
CA GLU A 91 10.56 15.24 4.31
C GLU A 91 9.70 13.97 4.15
N PRO A 92 10.02 13.05 3.21
CA PRO A 92 11.13 13.07 2.25
C PRO A 92 10.76 13.67 0.87
N TRP A 93 9.79 14.58 0.81
CA TRP A 93 9.37 15.20 -0.44
C TRP A 93 10.37 16.24 -0.95
N ALA A 94 10.68 16.13 -2.22
CA ALA A 94 11.43 17.13 -3.00
C ALA A 94 10.53 17.73 -4.08
N VAL A 95 11.08 18.64 -4.89
CA VAL A 95 10.42 19.15 -6.10
C VAL A 95 11.04 18.52 -7.36
N GLN A 96 10.21 18.24 -8.37
CA GLN A 96 10.66 17.66 -9.64
C GLN A 96 11.37 18.69 -10.54
N GLU A 97 10.80 19.89 -10.63
CA GLU A 97 11.35 21.05 -11.34
C GLU A 97 11.19 22.28 -10.44
N ALA A 98 11.77 23.42 -10.84
CA ALA A 98 11.77 24.65 -10.06
C ALA A 98 10.35 25.05 -9.61
N SER A 99 10.14 24.96 -8.30
CA SER A 99 8.94 25.34 -7.55
C SER A 99 9.28 25.41 -6.07
N THR A 100 8.41 26.06 -5.29
CA THR A 100 8.46 26.08 -3.83
C THR A 100 7.49 25.03 -3.30
N LEU A 101 7.93 24.20 -2.35
CA LEU A 101 7.08 23.27 -1.59
C LEU A 101 6.99 23.77 -0.15
N GLU A 102 5.78 24.09 0.28
CA GLU A 102 5.48 24.58 1.63
C GLU A 102 4.41 23.70 2.28
N ILE A 103 4.59 23.33 3.54
CA ILE A 103 3.57 22.63 4.32
C ILE A 103 2.63 23.67 4.94
N VAL A 104 1.34 23.55 4.65
CA VAL A 104 0.32 24.52 5.04
C VAL A 104 -0.84 23.86 5.76
N THR A 105 -1.60 24.66 6.51
CA THR A 105 -2.83 24.24 7.21
C THR A 105 -4.09 24.92 6.63
N GLU A 106 -3.93 25.81 5.64
CA GLU A 106 -5.05 26.58 5.06
C GLU A 106 -6.02 25.71 4.27
N GLU A 107 -5.52 24.62 3.69
CA GLU A 107 -6.26 23.65 2.88
C GLU A 107 -5.72 22.26 3.21
N ALA A 108 -6.60 21.31 3.52
CA ALA A 108 -6.26 19.90 3.68
C ALA A 108 -7.47 19.03 3.27
N PHE A 109 -7.23 17.94 2.54
CA PHE A 109 -8.28 16.97 2.22
C PHE A 109 -8.62 16.08 3.42
N SER A 110 -7.58 15.69 4.16
CA SER A 110 -7.60 14.85 5.35
C SER A 110 -6.47 15.30 6.26
N GLY A 111 -6.56 15.03 7.56
CA GLY A 111 -5.55 15.50 8.51
C GLY A 111 -5.59 17.01 8.70
N SER A 112 -4.47 17.60 9.12
CA SER A 112 -4.35 19.04 9.39
C SER A 112 -3.47 19.77 8.38
N TYR A 113 -2.68 19.04 7.59
CA TYR A 113 -1.65 19.60 6.73
C TYR A 113 -1.82 19.16 5.27
N SER A 114 -1.28 19.96 4.35
CA SER A 114 -1.05 19.57 2.96
C SER A 114 0.17 20.31 2.39
N ALA A 115 0.64 19.90 1.21
CA ALA A 115 1.69 20.63 0.50
C ALA A 115 1.10 21.64 -0.49
N LYS A 116 1.46 22.91 -0.33
CA LYS A 116 1.27 23.97 -1.32
C LYS A 116 2.47 24.02 -2.24
N ILE A 117 2.23 23.97 -3.54
CA ILE A 117 3.26 24.10 -4.56
C ILE A 117 3.10 25.43 -5.28
N SER A 118 4.04 26.33 -5.07
CA SER A 118 4.07 27.70 -5.62
C SER A 118 5.30 27.91 -6.51
N ASP A 119 5.38 29.11 -7.11
CA ASP A 119 6.53 29.55 -7.92
C ASP A 119 6.95 28.58 -9.04
N ARG A 120 5.97 27.83 -9.57
CA ARG A 120 6.20 26.85 -10.64
C ARG A 120 6.61 27.57 -11.92
N THR A 121 7.75 27.19 -12.50
CA THR A 121 8.22 27.75 -13.79
C THR A 121 8.06 26.79 -14.97
N ASN A 122 7.77 25.51 -14.69
CA ASN A 122 7.53 24.46 -15.69
C ASN A 122 6.23 23.67 -15.36
N THR A 123 5.56 23.12 -16.37
CA THR A 123 4.40 22.24 -16.18
C THR A 123 4.73 20.95 -15.43
N ALA A 124 5.99 20.49 -15.47
CA ALA A 124 6.49 19.35 -14.70
C ALA A 124 6.85 19.68 -13.23
N SER A 125 6.80 20.96 -12.83
CA SER A 125 7.08 21.35 -11.43
C SER A 125 5.98 20.84 -10.51
N GLY A 126 6.35 20.19 -9.42
CA GLY A 126 5.45 19.49 -8.52
C GLY A 126 6.22 18.73 -7.43
N PRO A 127 5.52 18.20 -6.42
CA PRO A 127 6.12 17.41 -5.36
C PRO A 127 6.54 16.04 -5.91
N LYS A 128 7.63 15.50 -5.39
CA LYS A 128 8.20 14.22 -5.81
C LYS A 128 8.80 13.47 -4.63
N GLN A 129 8.67 12.14 -4.67
CA GLN A 129 9.56 11.23 -3.94
C GLN A 129 10.37 10.36 -4.90
N VAL A 130 11.59 10.03 -4.48
CA VAL A 130 12.45 9.10 -5.20
C VAL A 130 12.09 7.67 -4.77
N LEU A 131 11.56 6.89 -5.72
CA LEU A 131 11.13 5.50 -5.49
C LEU A 131 12.13 4.45 -6.00
N THR A 132 13.36 4.88 -6.32
CA THR A 132 14.43 3.98 -6.78
C THR A 132 14.69 2.88 -5.76
N GLY A 133 14.69 1.62 -6.21
CA GLY A 133 14.86 0.44 -5.36
C GLY A 133 13.59 -0.04 -4.67
N GLN A 134 12.49 0.73 -4.71
CA GLN A 134 11.18 0.33 -4.17
C GLN A 134 10.27 -0.27 -5.25
N LEU A 135 10.47 0.14 -6.51
CA LEU A 135 9.77 -0.39 -7.67
C LEU A 135 10.70 -1.27 -8.51
N ILE A 136 10.19 -2.39 -9.00
CA ILE A 136 10.92 -3.31 -9.89
C ILE A 136 10.32 -3.34 -11.30
N GLN A 137 11.14 -3.75 -12.29
CA GLN A 137 10.70 -3.86 -13.67
C GLN A 137 9.53 -4.86 -13.81
N GLY A 138 8.52 -4.50 -14.60
CA GLY A 138 7.32 -5.32 -14.81
C GLY A 138 6.31 -5.28 -13.65
N GLN A 139 6.60 -4.57 -12.55
CA GLN A 139 5.67 -4.44 -11.44
C GLN A 139 4.47 -3.58 -11.85
N LYS A 140 3.27 -4.10 -11.62
CA LYS A 140 2.05 -3.31 -11.71
C LYS A 140 1.91 -2.46 -10.46
N VAL A 141 1.63 -1.17 -10.62
CA VAL A 141 1.42 -0.23 -9.52
C VAL A 141 0.03 0.40 -9.62
N GLN A 142 -0.53 0.76 -8.48
CA GLN A 142 -1.73 1.58 -8.37
C GLN A 142 -1.33 2.93 -7.75
N VAL A 143 -1.82 4.03 -8.32
CA VAL A 143 -1.51 5.38 -7.85
C VAL A 143 -2.80 6.13 -7.52
N SER A 144 -2.73 7.04 -6.57
CA SER A 144 -3.81 7.98 -6.25
C SER A 144 -3.22 9.26 -5.64
N ALA A 145 -3.93 10.37 -5.82
CA ALA A 145 -3.64 11.65 -5.16
C ALA A 145 -4.92 12.49 -5.13
N LYS A 146 -5.02 13.40 -4.14
CA LYS A 146 -6.02 14.46 -4.11
C LYS A 146 -5.34 15.77 -4.45
N VAL A 147 -5.95 16.55 -5.35
CA VAL A 147 -5.41 17.83 -5.81
C VAL A 147 -6.50 18.88 -5.78
N LYS A 148 -6.19 20.03 -5.20
CA LYS A 148 -7.04 21.22 -5.21
C LYS A 148 -6.20 22.42 -5.63
N TYR A 149 -6.83 23.37 -6.30
CA TYR A 149 -6.22 24.63 -6.67
C TYR A 149 -7.26 25.73 -6.63
N ASN A 150 -6.86 26.91 -6.14
CA ASN A 150 -7.75 28.05 -5.92
C ASN A 150 -7.54 29.17 -6.95
N ASP A 151 -6.53 29.07 -7.83
CA ASP A 151 -6.15 30.12 -8.80
C ASP A 151 -6.07 29.62 -10.24
N GLY A 152 -6.31 30.50 -11.21
CA GLY A 152 -6.30 30.14 -12.64
C GLY A 152 -7.69 29.74 -13.19
N PRO A 153 -7.75 28.85 -14.21
CA PRO A 153 -8.97 28.55 -14.96
C PRO A 153 -10.02 27.80 -14.12
N ALA A 154 -11.25 27.68 -14.64
CA ALA A 154 -12.34 27.00 -13.93
C ALA A 154 -12.11 25.48 -13.75
N SER A 155 -11.40 24.86 -14.70
CA SER A 155 -10.97 23.46 -14.63
C SER A 155 -9.55 23.30 -15.16
N LYS A 156 -8.82 22.30 -14.64
CA LYS A 156 -7.46 21.98 -15.10
C LYS A 156 -7.16 20.50 -14.89
N THR A 157 -6.51 19.89 -15.87
CA THR A 157 -6.02 18.52 -15.75
C THR A 157 -4.70 18.47 -14.99
N PHE A 158 -4.64 17.57 -14.01
CA PHE A 158 -3.44 17.20 -13.27
C PHE A 158 -3.11 15.74 -13.57
N ASN A 159 -1.81 15.44 -13.68
CA ASN A 159 -1.30 14.12 -14.00
C ASN A 159 -0.47 13.60 -12.83
N PHE A 160 -0.65 12.33 -12.50
CA PHE A 160 0.29 11.55 -11.71
C PHE A 160 1.23 10.87 -12.69
N CYS A 161 2.53 11.14 -12.57
CA CYS A 161 3.53 10.56 -13.46
C CYS A 161 4.50 9.65 -12.70
N ILE A 162 5.02 8.64 -13.36
CA ILE A 162 6.19 7.88 -12.91
C ILE A 162 7.32 8.13 -13.92
N GLN A 163 8.51 8.42 -13.41
CA GLN A 163 9.71 8.60 -14.22
C GLN A 163 10.65 7.41 -14.05
N CYS A 164 10.90 6.68 -15.13
CA CYS A 164 11.88 5.61 -15.20
C CYS A 164 13.13 6.07 -15.93
N GLY A 165 14.23 6.27 -15.20
CA GLY A 165 15.47 6.80 -15.79
C GLY A 165 15.40 8.32 -16.01
N ASP A 166 15.65 8.77 -17.25
CA ASP A 166 15.63 10.19 -17.59
C ASP A 166 14.22 10.67 -17.99
N TRP A 167 14.12 11.92 -18.44
CA TRP A 167 12.84 12.55 -18.82
C TRP A 167 12.08 11.81 -19.93
N ARG A 168 12.75 10.96 -20.71
CA ARG A 168 12.12 10.19 -21.80
C ARG A 168 11.31 9.01 -21.29
N GLY A 169 11.57 8.55 -20.06
CA GLY A 169 10.83 7.48 -19.40
C GLY A 169 9.72 7.98 -18.47
N ILE A 170 9.20 9.19 -18.69
CA ILE A 170 8.06 9.72 -17.93
C ILE A 170 6.76 9.20 -18.55
N ASP A 171 6.00 8.44 -17.77
CA ASP A 171 4.67 7.95 -18.11
C ASP A 171 3.61 8.64 -17.24
N VAL A 172 2.49 9.04 -17.85
CA VAL A 172 1.28 9.47 -17.12
C VAL A 172 0.53 8.22 -16.71
N VAL A 173 0.51 7.92 -15.41
CA VAL A 173 -0.08 6.71 -14.82
C VAL A 173 -1.46 6.96 -14.20
N GLY A 174 -1.84 8.23 -14.04
CA GLY A 174 -3.18 8.64 -13.62
C GLY A 174 -3.42 10.12 -13.95
N SER A 175 -4.69 10.51 -14.11
CA SER A 175 -5.04 11.91 -14.34
C SER A 175 -6.43 12.24 -13.81
N VAL A 176 -6.64 13.51 -13.48
CA VAL A 176 -7.94 14.06 -13.09
C VAL A 176 -8.08 15.48 -13.61
N THR A 177 -9.28 15.84 -14.09
CA THR A 177 -9.62 17.23 -14.39
C THR A 177 -10.32 17.83 -13.18
N ALA A 178 -9.56 18.54 -12.35
CA ALA A 178 -10.06 19.17 -11.13
C ALA A 178 -10.80 20.48 -11.45
N GLN A 179 -11.89 20.71 -10.71
CA GLN A 179 -12.59 21.99 -10.73
C GLN A 179 -11.95 22.94 -9.72
N LYS A 180 -11.83 24.21 -10.08
CA LYS A 180 -11.26 25.25 -9.21
C LYS A 180 -11.99 25.30 -7.87
N GLY A 181 -11.25 25.32 -6.77
CA GLY A 181 -11.78 25.39 -5.41
C GLY A 181 -12.34 24.07 -4.87
N GLN A 182 -12.20 22.95 -5.58
CA GLN A 182 -12.71 21.63 -5.20
C GLN A 182 -11.57 20.60 -5.06
N TRP A 183 -11.80 19.57 -4.25
CA TRP A 183 -10.92 18.40 -4.08
C TRP A 183 -11.32 17.22 -4.99
#